data_AF-A0A8I1JGA4-F1
#
_entry.id   AF-A0A8I1JGA4-F1
#
_cell.length_a   1.000
_cell.length_b   1.000
_cell.length_c   1.000
_cell.angle_alpha   90.00
_cell.angle_beta   90.00
_cell.angle_gamma   90.00
#
_symmetry.space_group_name_H-M   'P 1'
#
loop_
_entity.id
_entity.type
_entity.pdbx_description
1 polymer ?
#
loop_
_entity_poly.entity_id
_entity_poly.type
_entity_poly.pdbx_seq_one_letter_code
_entity_poly.pdbx_strand_id
1 'polypeptide(L)'
;MNQNDNELANKMDYLHTIDVAVLRFNRKDRLIEIMLHKRPNEPYAEQWALPGIVLNGAQRDVSITEGVKRLISSPKVGFSQAYIEQVGTVGDAYRDPRCWSSSTFYLAIVSDDVVLSERQKFVPLNAVLNREVLLPFDHSDLVIQVADRLVSKSLYSSLPLLFLGKEFSAPEATAIYSVVLGREVLKSSIRPRLVKLTEEGFIKETGRKKSSEGVVKASATMENLRAGEIFYFDRSFAYV
;
A
#
# COMPACT_ATOMS: atom_id res chain seq x y z
N MET A 1 13.25 33.33 -46.68
CA MET A 1 13.96 32.07 -46.37
C MET A 1 15.20 32.44 -45.57
N ASN A 2 15.35 32.12 -44.28
CA ASN A 2 14.76 31.03 -43.51
C ASN A 2 14.20 31.52 -42.17
N GLN A 3 12.93 31.20 -41.92
CA GLN A 3 12.18 31.43 -40.69
C GLN A 3 12.07 30.16 -39.83
N ASN A 4 12.81 29.09 -40.15
CA ASN A 4 12.49 27.74 -39.66
C ASN A 4 13.41 27.15 -38.58
N ASP A 5 14.40 27.88 -38.07
CA ASP A 5 15.30 27.31 -37.04
C ASP A 5 15.11 27.93 -35.64
N ASN A 6 14.10 28.80 -35.47
CA ASN A 6 13.74 29.41 -34.19
C ASN A 6 12.59 28.69 -33.45
N GLU A 7 12.21 27.50 -33.91
CA GLU A 7 11.25 26.59 -33.24
C GLU A 7 11.98 25.43 -32.54
N LEU A 8 13.03 25.73 -31.77
CA LEU A 8 13.36 24.88 -30.62
C LEU A 8 12.26 25.08 -29.59
N ALA A 9 11.15 24.39 -29.83
CA ALA A 9 9.94 24.37 -29.03
C ALA A 9 10.31 24.44 -27.55
N ASN A 10 9.80 25.46 -26.88
CA ASN A 10 9.77 25.61 -25.43
C ASN A 10 9.43 24.24 -24.83
N LYS A 11 10.45 23.49 -24.38
CA LYS A 11 10.27 22.14 -23.87
C LYS A 11 9.52 22.31 -22.57
N MET A 12 8.21 22.16 -22.59
CA MET A 12 7.41 22.26 -21.37
C MET A 12 7.98 21.27 -20.37
N ASP A 13 8.44 21.79 -19.24
CA ASP A 13 8.94 20.97 -18.15
C ASP A 13 7.79 20.05 -17.73
N TYR A 14 8.02 18.75 -17.87
CA TYR A 14 7.07 17.71 -17.51
C TYR A 14 7.75 16.72 -16.57
N LEU A 15 7.10 16.44 -15.45
CA LEU A 15 7.56 15.41 -14.52
C LEU A 15 6.54 14.27 -14.45
N HIS A 16 7.01 13.05 -14.71
CA HIS A 16 6.30 11.85 -14.31
C HIS A 16 6.91 11.29 -13.03
N THR A 17 6.11 11.14 -11.98
CA THR A 17 6.52 10.54 -10.72
C THR A 17 5.88 9.18 -10.48
N ILE A 18 6.51 8.40 -9.62
CA ILE A 18 5.93 7.21 -9.01
C ILE A 18 5.93 7.43 -7.51
N ASP A 19 4.77 7.26 -6.89
CA ASP A 19 4.58 7.31 -5.44
C ASP A 19 4.02 5.96 -4.95
N VAL A 20 4.41 5.53 -3.74
CA VAL A 20 3.87 4.28 -3.15
C VAL A 20 3.38 4.50 -1.73
N ALA A 21 2.13 4.14 -1.49
CA ALA A 21 1.54 4.04 -0.16
C ALA A 21 1.80 2.65 0.40
N VAL A 22 2.85 2.54 1.22
CA VAL A 22 3.22 1.29 1.89
C VAL A 22 2.43 1.18 3.20
N LEU A 23 1.60 0.14 3.29
CA LEU A 23 0.72 -0.11 4.43
C LEU A 23 1.22 -1.29 5.25
N ARG A 24 1.04 -1.22 6.57
CA ARG A 24 1.22 -2.34 7.49
C ARG A 24 0.10 -2.43 8.50
N PHE A 25 -0.07 -3.61 9.10
CA PHE A 25 -0.99 -3.79 10.21
C PHE A 25 -0.23 -3.71 11.53
N ASN A 26 -0.52 -2.68 12.33
CA ASN A 26 -0.05 -2.60 13.70
C ASN A 26 -0.93 -3.52 14.56
N ARG A 27 -0.39 -4.68 14.93
CA ARG A 27 -1.09 -5.72 15.69
C ARG A 27 -1.46 -5.27 17.10
N LYS A 28 -0.61 -4.45 17.73
CA LYS A 28 -0.78 -3.97 19.10
C LYS A 28 -1.96 -3.01 19.19
N ASP A 29 -1.97 -2.00 18.33
CA ASP A 29 -3.00 -0.95 18.35
C ASP A 29 -4.19 -1.30 17.44
N ARG A 30 -4.13 -2.44 16.75
CA ARG A 30 -5.16 -2.97 15.84
C ARG A 30 -5.61 -1.97 14.78
N LEU A 31 -4.66 -1.31 14.12
CA LEU A 31 -4.92 -0.31 13.09
C LEU A 31 -4.00 -0.50 11.88
N ILE A 32 -4.40 0.08 10.74
CA ILE A 32 -3.51 0.19 9.57
C ILE A 32 -2.65 1.43 9.72
N GLU A 33 -1.37 1.27 9.46
CA GLU A 33 -0.42 2.38 9.37
C GLU A 33 0.09 2.52 7.95
N ILE A 34 0.45 3.74 7.59
CA ILE A 34 1.08 4.10 6.32
C ILE A 34 2.50 4.59 6.54
N MET A 35 3.43 4.14 5.71
CA MET A 35 4.81 4.62 5.76
C MET A 35 4.92 5.99 5.08
N LEU A 36 5.64 6.88 5.75
CA LEU A 36 6.08 8.15 5.21
C LEU A 36 7.61 8.20 5.16
N HIS A 37 8.13 8.92 4.19
CA HIS A 37 9.55 9.20 4.03
C HIS A 37 9.80 10.72 4.11
N LYS A 38 10.82 11.12 4.86
CA LYS A 38 11.21 12.53 5.06
C LYS A 38 12.01 13.02 3.84
N ARG A 39 11.44 13.96 3.08
CA ARG A 39 12.02 14.46 1.82
C ARG A 39 13.40 15.10 2.05
N PRO A 40 14.43 14.78 1.25
CA PRO A 40 15.76 15.36 1.41
C PRO A 40 15.95 16.68 0.66
N ASN A 41 15.08 16.97 -0.32
CA ASN A 41 15.27 18.06 -1.28
C ASN A 41 13.98 18.86 -1.46
N GLU A 42 14.14 20.10 -1.91
CA GLU A 42 13.04 20.96 -2.33
C GLU A 42 12.33 20.42 -3.59
N PRO A 43 11.03 20.75 -3.79
CA PRO A 43 10.17 21.47 -2.85
C PRO A 43 9.80 20.59 -1.64
N TYR A 44 9.48 21.25 -0.52
CA TYR A 44 9.05 20.63 0.73
C TYR A 44 10.15 19.78 1.40
N ALA A 45 11.39 20.28 1.40
CA ALA A 45 12.48 19.61 2.09
C ALA A 45 12.13 19.41 3.58
N GLU A 46 12.61 18.29 4.14
CA GLU A 46 12.38 17.89 5.54
C GLU A 46 10.91 17.64 5.95
N GLN A 47 9.97 17.69 5.01
CA GLN A 47 8.58 17.30 5.25
C GLN A 47 8.35 15.80 5.01
N TRP A 48 7.38 15.23 5.71
CA TRP A 48 6.97 13.83 5.56
C TRP A 48 6.05 13.66 4.35
N ALA A 49 6.38 12.75 3.45
CA ALA A 49 5.63 12.52 2.23
C ALA A 49 5.51 11.01 1.94
N LEU A 50 4.65 10.62 1.01
CA LEU A 50 4.76 9.30 0.40
C LEU A 50 6.17 9.13 -0.20
N PRO A 51 6.78 7.95 -0.06
CA PRO A 51 8.00 7.62 -0.78
C PRO A 51 7.71 7.65 -2.29
N GLY A 52 8.48 8.45 -3.01
CA GLY A 52 8.33 8.57 -4.45
C GLY A 52 9.60 9.02 -5.16
N ILE A 53 9.61 8.86 -6.48
CA ILE A 53 10.72 9.18 -7.38
C ILE A 53 10.20 9.82 -8.67
N VAL A 54 11.08 10.55 -9.34
CA VAL A 54 10.87 10.97 -10.74
C VAL A 54 11.32 9.83 -11.65
N LEU A 55 10.48 9.45 -12.62
CA LEU A 55 10.85 8.54 -13.70
C LEU A 55 11.83 9.23 -14.65
N ASN A 56 12.84 8.50 -15.12
CA ASN A 56 13.86 9.04 -16.02
C ASN A 56 14.55 10.32 -15.49
N GLY A 57 14.65 10.44 -14.16
CA GLY A 57 15.36 11.54 -13.49
C GLY A 57 16.87 11.29 -13.47
N ALA A 58 17.43 11.12 -12.26
CA ALA A 58 18.86 10.81 -12.09
C ALA A 58 19.30 9.46 -12.70
N GLN A 59 18.34 8.56 -12.91
CA GLN A 59 18.54 7.26 -13.52
C GLN A 59 17.46 7.04 -14.58
N ARG A 60 17.87 6.50 -15.73
CA ARG A 60 16.95 6.10 -16.80
C ARG A 60 16.22 4.82 -16.42
N ASP A 61 14.90 4.81 -16.59
CA ASP A 61 14.03 3.67 -16.39
C ASP A 61 13.52 3.18 -17.76
N VAL A 62 13.59 1.87 -17.99
CA VAL A 62 13.11 1.27 -19.26
C VAL A 62 11.57 1.21 -19.29
N SER A 63 10.92 1.17 -18.13
CA SER A 63 9.46 1.16 -17.99
C SER A 63 9.04 1.72 -16.63
N ILE A 64 7.74 2.01 -16.46
CA ILE A 64 7.14 2.35 -15.16
C ILE A 64 7.45 1.25 -14.15
N THR A 65 7.32 -0.02 -14.55
CA THR A 65 7.61 -1.18 -13.70
C THR A 65 9.05 -1.18 -13.18
N GLU A 66 10.03 -0.83 -14.01
CA GLU A 66 11.43 -0.70 -13.56
C GLU A 66 11.60 0.49 -12.62
N GLY A 67 10.87 1.59 -12.83
CA GLY A 67 10.80 2.69 -11.88
C GLY A 67 10.23 2.27 -10.53
N VAL A 68 9.14 1.49 -10.49
CA VAL A 68 8.57 0.94 -9.26
C VAL A 68 9.62 0.08 -8.54
N LYS A 69 10.26 -0.85 -9.24
CA LYS A 69 11.33 -1.68 -8.66
C LYS A 69 12.46 -0.83 -8.08
N ARG A 70 12.87 0.23 -8.79
CA ARG A 70 13.88 1.17 -8.31
C ARG A 70 13.43 1.92 -7.06
N LEU A 71 12.19 2.38 -6.99
CA LEU A 71 11.64 3.04 -5.80
C LEU A 71 11.65 2.09 -4.60
N ILE A 72 11.14 0.87 -4.78
CA ILE A 72 11.04 -0.15 -3.75
C ILE A 72 12.41 -0.55 -3.20
N SER A 73 13.40 -0.75 -4.08
CA SER A 73 14.78 -1.09 -3.68
C SER A 73 15.59 0.12 -3.18
N SER A 74 15.06 1.35 -3.26
CA SER A 74 15.77 2.55 -2.82
C SER A 74 15.70 2.72 -1.30
N PRO A 75 16.59 3.54 -0.69
CA PRO A 75 16.52 3.90 0.73
C PRO A 75 15.22 4.59 1.17
N LYS A 76 14.35 5.01 0.23
CA LYS A 76 13.04 5.57 0.55
C LYS A 76 12.05 4.50 1.04
N VAL A 77 12.23 3.26 0.60
CA VAL A 77 11.43 2.10 1.03
C VAL A 77 12.35 1.03 1.61
N GLY A 78 13.15 0.34 0.81
CA GLY A 78 14.32 -0.41 1.27
C GLY A 78 14.03 -1.75 1.96
N PHE A 79 12.82 -2.27 1.82
CA PHE A 79 12.43 -3.59 2.34
C PHE A 79 11.41 -4.26 1.40
N SER A 80 11.17 -5.55 1.57
CA SER A 80 10.25 -6.34 0.73
C SER A 80 8.78 -6.13 1.10
N GLN A 81 7.92 -6.25 0.10
CA GLN A 81 6.47 -6.11 0.20
C GLN A 81 5.84 -7.48 0.00
N ALA A 82 4.82 -7.78 0.81
CA ALA A 82 3.95 -8.92 0.57
C ALA A 82 3.06 -8.70 -0.66
N TYR A 83 2.79 -7.45 -1.04
CA TYR A 83 1.93 -7.11 -2.17
C TYR A 83 2.25 -5.73 -2.72
N ILE A 84 2.08 -5.53 -4.03
CA ILE A 84 2.08 -4.20 -4.65
C ILE A 84 1.15 -4.17 -5.86
N GLU A 85 0.37 -3.11 -6.00
CA GLU A 85 -0.48 -2.88 -7.18
C GLU A 85 -0.59 -1.40 -7.54
N GLN A 86 -0.82 -1.11 -8.81
CA GLN A 86 -1.12 0.23 -9.27
C GLN A 86 -2.55 0.62 -8.87
N VAL A 87 -2.71 1.78 -8.26
CA VAL A 87 -4.03 2.31 -7.91
C VAL A 87 -4.56 3.17 -9.04
N GLY A 88 -3.76 4.14 -9.50
CA GLY A 88 -4.15 5.04 -10.56
C GLY A 88 -3.00 5.95 -11.02
N THR A 89 -3.35 6.88 -11.90
CA THR A 89 -2.47 7.97 -12.33
C THR A 89 -3.24 9.27 -12.25
N VAL A 90 -2.67 10.28 -11.60
CA VAL A 90 -3.18 11.66 -11.59
C VAL A 90 -2.24 12.55 -12.38
N GLY A 91 -2.73 13.66 -12.90
CA GLY A 91 -1.86 14.65 -13.55
C GLY A 91 -2.55 15.96 -13.84
N ASP A 92 -1.89 17.05 -13.47
CA ASP A 92 -2.36 18.42 -13.66
C ASP A 92 -1.20 19.43 -13.49
N ALA A 93 -1.52 20.71 -13.65
CA ALA A 93 -0.57 21.83 -13.59
C ALA A 93 -0.26 22.32 -12.17
N TYR A 94 -0.97 21.83 -11.15
CA TYR A 94 -1.00 22.42 -9.81
C TYR A 94 -0.45 21.49 -8.74
N ARG A 95 -0.47 20.17 -8.97
CA ARG A 95 -0.04 19.16 -8.01
C ARG A 95 1.44 19.26 -7.64
N ASP A 96 2.27 19.70 -8.58
CA ASP A 96 3.70 19.98 -8.35
C ASP A 96 3.97 21.45 -8.67
N PRO A 97 4.49 22.24 -7.72
CA PRO A 97 4.71 23.67 -7.92
C PRO A 97 5.77 23.98 -8.98
N ARG A 98 6.54 22.99 -9.44
CA ARG A 98 7.62 23.20 -10.40
C ARG A 98 7.12 23.26 -11.84
N CYS A 99 6.17 22.40 -12.21
CA CYS A 99 5.71 22.27 -13.59
C CYS A 99 4.48 21.36 -13.70
N TRP A 100 3.94 21.23 -14.92
CA TRP A 100 2.94 20.20 -15.19
C TRP A 100 3.51 18.83 -14.85
N SER A 101 2.76 18.03 -14.10
CA SER A 101 3.25 16.73 -13.67
C SER A 101 2.13 15.72 -13.59
N SER A 102 2.51 14.45 -13.66
CA SER A 102 1.62 13.34 -13.36
C SER A 102 2.31 12.35 -12.42
N SER A 103 1.55 11.72 -11.53
CA SER A 103 2.06 10.63 -10.70
C SER A 103 1.26 9.36 -10.92
N THR A 104 1.96 8.27 -11.19
CA THR A 104 1.40 6.92 -11.10
C THR A 104 1.65 6.37 -9.71
N PHE A 105 0.59 6.08 -8.96
CA PHE A 105 0.71 5.75 -7.54
C PHE A 105 0.23 4.33 -7.22
N TYR A 106 0.88 3.75 -6.23
CA TYR A 106 0.78 2.33 -5.90
C TYR A 106 0.34 2.11 -4.45
N LEU A 107 -0.39 1.03 -4.23
CA LEU A 107 -0.65 0.46 -2.92
C LEU A 107 0.35 -0.67 -2.71
N ALA A 108 1.02 -0.70 -1.56
CA ALA A 108 1.87 -1.81 -1.16
C ALA A 108 1.53 -2.29 0.25
N ILE A 109 1.69 -3.58 0.51
CA ILE A 109 1.49 -4.19 1.83
C ILE A 109 2.79 -4.81 2.31
N VAL A 110 3.13 -4.57 3.57
CA VAL A 110 4.22 -5.23 4.28
C VAL A 110 3.62 -6.07 5.41
N SER A 111 4.06 -7.32 5.51
CA SER A 111 3.63 -8.26 6.55
C SER A 111 4.64 -8.42 7.69
N ASP A 112 5.91 -8.22 7.37
CA ASP A 112 7.03 -8.54 8.25
C ASP A 112 7.46 -7.29 9.02
N ASP A 113 8.12 -7.49 10.16
CA ASP A 113 8.75 -6.39 10.87
C ASP A 113 9.89 -5.82 10.01
N VAL A 114 9.90 -4.50 9.88
CA VAL A 114 10.89 -3.78 9.06
C VAL A 114 11.73 -2.86 9.92
N VAL A 115 13.02 -2.80 9.61
CA VAL A 115 13.94 -1.83 10.19
C VAL A 115 13.81 -0.54 9.41
N LEU A 116 13.45 0.54 10.09
CA LEU A 116 13.29 1.86 9.49
C LEU A 116 14.58 2.66 9.64
N SER A 117 14.91 3.45 8.62
CA SER A 117 15.88 4.54 8.75
C SER A 117 15.28 5.73 9.51
N GLU A 118 16.13 6.66 9.94
CA GLU A 118 15.69 7.91 10.61
C GLU A 118 14.79 8.80 9.72
N ARG A 119 14.82 8.58 8.40
CA ARG A 119 13.98 9.28 7.42
C ARG A 119 12.69 8.53 7.10
N GLN A 120 12.38 7.44 7.80
CA GLN A 120 11.17 6.67 7.59
C GLN A 120 10.38 6.56 8.90
N LYS A 121 9.05 6.62 8.80
CA LYS A 121 8.18 6.31 9.92
C LYS A 121 6.87 5.74 9.42
N PHE A 122 6.23 4.94 10.26
CA PHE A 122 4.82 4.62 10.10
C PHE A 122 3.98 5.56 10.96
N VAL A 123 2.85 5.99 10.41
CA VAL A 123 1.81 6.72 11.14
C VAL A 123 0.47 6.04 10.92
N PRO A 124 -0.49 6.15 11.85
CA PRO A 124 -1.84 5.66 11.63
C PRO A 124 -2.42 6.20 10.31
N LEU A 125 -2.97 5.32 9.47
CA LEU A 125 -3.54 5.70 8.17
C LEU A 125 -4.66 6.74 8.34
N ASN A 126 -5.50 6.55 9.36
CA ASN A 126 -6.57 7.49 9.70
C ASN A 126 -6.05 8.89 10.05
N ALA A 127 -4.85 9.05 10.62
CA ALA A 127 -4.28 10.37 10.89
C ALA A 127 -4.04 11.16 9.60
N VAL A 128 -3.69 10.49 8.49
CA VAL A 128 -3.58 11.14 7.17
C VAL A 128 -4.98 11.39 6.58
N LEU A 129 -5.88 10.40 6.63
CA LEU A 129 -7.24 10.53 6.10
C LEU A 129 -8.04 11.65 6.78
N ASN A 130 -7.87 11.81 8.08
CA ASN A 130 -8.50 12.86 8.90
C ASN A 130 -7.78 14.21 8.81
N ARG A 131 -6.70 14.32 8.00
CA ARG A 131 -5.87 15.54 7.87
C ARG A 131 -5.19 15.99 9.17
N GLU A 132 -4.99 15.09 10.13
CA GLU A 132 -4.17 15.32 11.33
C GLU A 132 -2.68 15.33 10.97
N VAL A 133 -2.29 14.57 9.93
CA VAL A 133 -0.97 14.60 9.30
C VAL A 133 -1.12 15.12 7.88
N LEU A 134 -0.61 16.33 7.63
CA LEU A 134 -0.60 16.94 6.29
C LEU A 134 0.63 16.46 5.50
N LEU A 135 0.39 16.04 4.26
CA LEU A 135 1.43 15.61 3.33
C LEU A 135 1.64 16.65 2.23
N PRO A 136 2.89 16.87 1.76
CA PRO A 136 3.21 17.73 0.62
C PRO A 136 2.48 17.33 -0.67
N PHE A 137 2.41 18.28 -1.62
CA PHE A 137 1.75 18.10 -2.92
C PHE A 137 0.27 17.69 -2.74
N ASP A 138 -0.20 16.78 -3.58
CA ASP A 138 -1.50 16.12 -3.55
C ASP A 138 -1.46 14.76 -2.83
N HIS A 139 -0.39 14.45 -2.07
CA HIS A 139 -0.19 13.11 -1.51
C HIS A 139 -1.31 12.66 -0.58
N SER A 140 -1.94 13.59 0.14
CA SER A 140 -3.08 13.26 0.99
C SER A 140 -4.27 12.74 0.17
N ASP A 141 -4.46 13.26 -1.04
CA ASP A 141 -5.53 12.82 -1.95
C ASP A 141 -5.19 11.48 -2.61
N LEU A 142 -3.90 11.21 -2.85
CA LEU A 142 -3.44 9.88 -3.25
C LEU A 142 -3.72 8.84 -2.17
N VAL A 143 -3.50 9.18 -0.89
CA VAL A 143 -3.76 8.28 0.25
C VAL A 143 -5.24 7.96 0.38
N ILE A 144 -6.13 8.92 0.15
CA ILE A 144 -7.59 8.67 0.14
C ILE A 144 -7.93 7.62 -0.93
N GLN A 145 -7.45 7.79 -2.16
CA GLN A 145 -7.70 6.84 -3.24
C GLN A 145 -7.10 5.45 -2.97
N VAL A 146 -5.94 5.38 -2.33
CA VAL A 146 -5.32 4.13 -1.87
C VAL A 146 -6.20 3.45 -0.82
N ALA A 147 -6.72 4.19 0.16
CA ALA A 147 -7.61 3.65 1.19
C ALA A 147 -8.91 3.13 0.58
N ASP A 148 -9.51 3.87 -0.35
CA ASP A 148 -10.72 3.44 -1.07
C ASP A 148 -10.45 2.16 -1.87
N ARG A 149 -9.30 2.07 -2.55
CA ARG A 149 -8.88 0.85 -3.25
C ARG A 149 -8.71 -0.32 -2.30
N LEU A 150 -8.05 -0.10 -1.16
CA LEU A 150 -7.86 -1.13 -0.13
C LEU A 150 -9.19 -1.68 0.34
N VAL A 151 -10.13 -0.81 0.74
CA VAL A 151 -11.46 -1.20 1.22
C VAL A 151 -12.23 -1.93 0.14
N SER A 152 -12.35 -1.33 -1.05
CA SER A 152 -13.12 -1.86 -2.17
C SER A 152 -12.64 -3.26 -2.55
N LYS A 153 -11.32 -3.43 -2.69
CA LYS A 153 -10.74 -4.73 -3.07
C LYS A 153 -10.87 -5.77 -1.97
N SER A 154 -10.87 -5.35 -0.71
CA SER A 154 -11.04 -6.24 0.45
C SER A 154 -12.45 -6.80 0.58
N LEU A 155 -13.46 -6.19 -0.03
CA LEU A 155 -14.83 -6.71 -0.03
C LEU A 155 -14.92 -8.07 -0.73
N TYR A 156 -14.12 -8.29 -1.76
CA TYR A 156 -14.24 -9.45 -2.65
C TYR A 156 -12.92 -10.21 -2.86
N SER A 157 -11.85 -9.90 -2.13
CA SER A 157 -10.57 -10.62 -2.26
C SER A 157 -9.95 -11.01 -0.93
N SER A 158 -8.91 -11.85 -1.00
CA SER A 158 -8.09 -12.24 0.16
C SER A 158 -7.03 -11.20 0.55
N LEU A 159 -7.05 -10.00 -0.05
CA LEU A 159 -6.04 -8.94 0.15
C LEU A 159 -5.73 -8.65 1.64
N PRO A 160 -6.72 -8.54 2.56
CA PRO A 160 -6.43 -8.29 3.98
C PRO A 160 -5.54 -9.36 4.64
N LEU A 161 -5.54 -10.60 4.14
CA LEU A 161 -4.71 -11.66 4.72
C LEU A 161 -3.22 -11.42 4.46
N LEU A 162 -2.85 -10.64 3.45
CA LEU A 162 -1.46 -10.35 3.14
C LEU A 162 -0.76 -9.49 4.21
N PHE A 163 -1.51 -8.77 5.05
CA PHE A 163 -0.95 -8.07 6.21
C PHE A 163 -0.50 -9.04 7.32
N LEU A 164 -1.01 -10.28 7.34
CA LEU A 164 -0.77 -11.20 8.44
C LEU A 164 0.50 -12.03 8.28
N GLY A 165 1.11 -12.00 7.09
CA GLY A 165 2.32 -12.75 6.76
C GLY A 165 2.05 -14.20 6.40
N LYS A 166 3.09 -15.03 6.52
CA LYS A 166 3.06 -16.43 6.08
C LYS A 166 2.16 -17.32 6.94
N GLU A 167 1.96 -16.99 8.21
CA GLU A 167 1.16 -17.81 9.11
C GLU A 167 0.21 -16.95 9.95
N PHE A 168 -1.06 -17.33 9.98
CA PHE A 168 -2.09 -16.61 10.73
C PHE A 168 -3.20 -17.53 11.22
N SER A 169 -3.96 -17.06 12.20
CA SER A 169 -5.12 -17.73 12.76
C SER A 169 -6.44 -17.14 12.25
N ALA A 170 -7.54 -17.90 12.36
CA ALA A 170 -8.87 -17.40 11.98
C ALA A 170 -9.32 -16.13 12.75
N PRO A 171 -9.00 -15.96 14.05
CA PRO A 171 -9.21 -14.68 14.75
C PRO A 171 -8.41 -13.52 14.17
N GLU A 172 -7.13 -13.72 13.82
CA GLU A 172 -6.31 -12.68 13.17
C GLU A 172 -6.88 -12.31 11.79
N ALA A 173 -7.34 -13.29 11.00
CA ALA A 173 -8.05 -13.06 9.76
C ALA A 173 -9.30 -12.19 10.00
N THR A 174 -10.14 -12.56 10.96
CA THR A 174 -11.35 -11.78 11.29
C THR A 174 -11.00 -10.35 11.72
N ALA A 175 -9.95 -10.18 12.53
CA ALA A 175 -9.51 -8.88 13.01
C ALA A 175 -9.02 -7.99 11.87
N ILE A 176 -8.17 -8.49 10.96
CA ILE A 176 -7.65 -7.66 9.87
C ILE A 176 -8.74 -7.27 8.87
N TYR A 177 -9.67 -8.17 8.53
CA TYR A 177 -10.81 -7.78 7.69
C TYR A 177 -11.68 -6.71 8.36
N SER A 178 -11.88 -6.81 9.68
CA SER A 178 -12.65 -5.79 10.41
C SER A 178 -11.98 -4.42 10.40
N VAL A 179 -10.66 -4.40 10.62
CA VAL A 179 -9.84 -3.19 10.61
C VAL A 179 -9.81 -2.56 9.22
N VAL A 180 -9.56 -3.36 8.17
CA VAL A 180 -9.48 -2.88 6.79
C VAL A 180 -10.85 -2.37 6.29
N LEU A 181 -11.95 -3.06 6.63
CA LEU A 181 -13.29 -2.65 6.21
C LEU A 181 -13.89 -1.55 7.10
N GLY A 182 -13.21 -1.14 8.18
CA GLY A 182 -13.71 -0.11 9.11
C GLY A 182 -14.99 -0.51 9.87
N ARG A 183 -15.32 -1.80 9.94
CA ARG A 183 -16.51 -2.33 10.64
C ARG A 183 -16.25 -3.71 11.22
N GLU A 184 -17.04 -4.12 12.20
CA GLU A 184 -16.96 -5.48 12.72
C GLU A 184 -17.34 -6.50 11.65
N VAL A 185 -16.46 -7.48 11.43
CA VAL A 185 -16.71 -8.63 10.57
C VAL A 185 -16.92 -9.87 11.44
N LEU A 186 -18.03 -10.56 11.22
CA LEU A 186 -18.37 -11.76 11.98
C LEU A 186 -17.51 -12.96 11.55
N LYS A 187 -17.18 -13.82 12.52
CA LYS A 187 -16.47 -15.09 12.27
C LYS A 187 -17.21 -15.98 11.27
N SER A 188 -18.55 -15.96 11.28
CA SER A 188 -19.42 -16.69 10.36
C SER A 188 -19.26 -16.24 8.90
N SER A 189 -18.82 -15.00 8.66
CA SER A 189 -18.54 -14.48 7.31
C SER A 189 -17.13 -14.82 6.82
N ILE A 190 -16.17 -14.97 7.74
CA ILE A 190 -14.76 -15.28 7.42
C ILE A 190 -14.55 -16.78 7.23
N ARG A 191 -15.21 -17.62 8.03
CA ARG A 191 -15.01 -19.08 7.98
C ARG A 191 -15.24 -19.68 6.58
N PRO A 192 -16.32 -19.37 5.85
CA PRO A 192 -16.52 -19.89 4.50
C PRO A 192 -15.42 -19.46 3.52
N ARG A 193 -14.90 -18.23 3.67
CA ARG A 193 -13.79 -17.73 2.84
C ARG A 193 -12.50 -18.49 3.11
N LEU A 194 -12.18 -18.79 4.37
CA LEU A 194 -11.01 -19.61 4.71
C LEU A 194 -11.14 -21.04 4.17
N VAL A 195 -12.33 -21.65 4.24
CA VAL A 195 -12.57 -22.97 3.63
C VAL A 195 -12.30 -22.94 2.13
N LYS A 196 -12.87 -21.96 1.43
CA LYS A 196 -12.66 -21.79 -0.02
C LYS A 196 -11.17 -21.60 -0.37
N LEU A 197 -10.43 -20.81 0.40
CA LEU A 197 -8.98 -20.64 0.20
C LEU A 197 -8.22 -21.96 0.38
N THR A 198 -8.63 -22.81 1.33
CA THR A 198 -8.03 -24.14 1.52
C THR A 198 -8.31 -25.05 0.35
N GLU A 199 -9.56 -25.08 -0.14
CA GLU A 199 -9.98 -25.88 -1.31
C GLU A 199 -9.20 -25.49 -2.58
N GLU A 200 -8.95 -24.19 -2.78
CA GLU A 200 -8.21 -23.65 -3.93
C GLU A 200 -6.68 -23.69 -3.74
N GLY A 201 -6.21 -24.23 -2.61
CA GLY A 201 -4.78 -24.38 -2.32
C GLY A 201 -4.04 -23.06 -2.08
N PHE A 202 -4.73 -22.01 -1.63
CA PHE A 202 -4.12 -20.76 -1.19
C PHE A 202 -3.57 -20.86 0.24
N ILE A 203 -4.23 -21.64 1.10
CA ILE A 203 -3.82 -21.83 2.49
C ILE A 203 -3.89 -23.29 2.92
N LYS A 204 -3.19 -23.65 4.00
CA LYS A 204 -3.22 -24.99 4.60
C LYS A 204 -3.13 -24.94 6.12
N GLU A 205 -3.87 -25.80 6.81
CA GLU A 205 -3.76 -25.98 8.26
C GLU A 205 -2.35 -26.47 8.63
N THR A 206 -1.71 -25.80 9.58
CA THR A 206 -0.33 -26.13 10.00
C THR A 206 -0.29 -27.18 11.11
N GLY A 207 -1.42 -27.44 11.77
CA GLY A 207 -1.49 -28.20 13.03
C GLY A 207 -0.90 -27.47 14.25
N ARG A 208 -0.29 -26.29 14.08
CA ARG A 208 0.18 -25.43 15.16
C ARG A 208 -0.97 -24.63 15.75
N LYS A 209 -0.78 -24.16 16.98
CA LYS A 209 -1.71 -23.25 17.65
C LYS A 209 -0.97 -22.01 18.10
N LYS A 210 -1.60 -20.85 17.92
CA LYS A 210 -1.08 -19.55 18.36
C LYS A 210 -2.04 -18.92 19.35
N SER A 211 -1.50 -18.39 20.44
CA SER A 211 -2.24 -17.49 21.33
C SER A 211 -2.05 -16.08 20.80
N SER A 212 -3.12 -15.44 20.33
CA SER A 212 -3.08 -14.01 20.02
C SER A 212 -3.35 -13.19 21.28
N GLU A 213 -2.75 -12.01 21.39
CA GLU A 213 -3.03 -11.07 22.48
C GLU A 213 -4.54 -10.81 22.57
N GLY A 214 -5.12 -11.01 23.76
CA GLY A 214 -6.56 -10.86 24.00
C GLY A 214 -7.44 -12.09 23.69
N VAL A 215 -6.89 -13.22 23.26
CA VAL A 215 -7.66 -14.47 23.07
C VAL A 215 -7.28 -15.51 24.13
N VAL A 216 -8.26 -15.92 24.94
CA VAL A 216 -8.10 -16.83 26.10
C VAL A 216 -7.64 -18.25 25.70
N LYS A 217 -7.84 -18.65 24.43
CA LYS A 217 -7.51 -19.99 23.94
C LYS A 217 -6.73 -19.96 22.63
N ALA A 218 -5.63 -20.69 22.58
CA ALA A 218 -4.81 -20.83 21.39
C ALA A 218 -5.64 -21.37 20.21
N SER A 219 -5.55 -20.70 19.06
CA SER A 219 -6.29 -21.03 17.84
C SER A 219 -5.37 -21.72 16.83
N ALA A 220 -5.92 -22.67 16.07
CA ALA A 220 -5.18 -23.30 14.98
C ALA A 220 -4.75 -22.26 13.94
N THR A 221 -3.56 -22.45 13.37
CA THR A 221 -3.02 -21.55 12.36
C THR A 221 -3.05 -22.18 10.96
N MET A 222 -3.08 -21.28 9.99
CA MET A 222 -3.02 -21.55 8.56
C MET A 222 -1.75 -20.94 8.01
N GLU A 223 -1.09 -21.65 7.11
CA GLU A 223 0.02 -21.12 6.32
C GLU A 223 -0.50 -20.64 4.96
N ASN A 224 -0.05 -19.46 4.53
CA ASN A 224 -0.28 -18.94 3.19
C ASN A 224 0.74 -19.58 2.23
N LEU A 225 0.23 -20.39 1.30
CA LEU A 225 1.04 -21.13 0.33
C LEU A 225 1.38 -20.31 -0.92
N ARG A 226 0.63 -19.23 -1.18
CA ARG A 226 0.80 -18.38 -2.37
C ARG A 226 1.10 -16.94 -1.96
N ALA A 227 2.31 -16.74 -1.45
CA ALA A 227 2.77 -15.44 -1.01
C ALA A 227 2.68 -14.41 -2.15
N GLY A 228 1.99 -13.29 -1.91
CA GLY A 228 1.79 -12.22 -2.87
C GLY A 228 0.67 -12.42 -3.88
N GLU A 229 0.03 -13.59 -3.92
CA GLU A 229 -1.19 -13.80 -4.68
C GLU A 229 -2.43 -13.46 -3.86
N ILE A 230 -3.44 -12.92 -4.55
CA ILE A 230 -4.77 -12.71 -3.97
C ILE A 230 -5.77 -13.61 -4.66
N PHE A 231 -6.63 -14.22 -3.86
CA PHE A 231 -7.80 -14.93 -4.34
C PHE A 231 -8.98 -13.96 -4.42
N TYR A 232 -9.79 -14.08 -5.47
CA TYR A 232 -11.03 -13.33 -5.62
C TYR A 232 -12.22 -14.24 -5.33
N PHE A 233 -13.08 -13.81 -4.42
CA PHE A 233 -14.27 -14.54 -4.02
C PHE A 233 -15.45 -14.14 -4.90
N ASP A 234 -16.31 -15.11 -5.26
CA ASP A 234 -17.51 -14.88 -6.08
C ASP A 234 -18.52 -13.93 -5.42
N ARG A 235 -18.48 -13.81 -4.08
CA ARG A 235 -19.38 -12.95 -3.30
C ARG A 235 -18.59 -11.92 -2.51
N SER A 236 -19.01 -10.67 -2.63
CA SER A 236 -18.52 -9.59 -1.78
C SER A 236 -19.09 -9.71 -0.36
N PHE A 237 -18.41 -9.11 0.63
CA PHE A 237 -19.09 -8.78 1.87
C PHE A 237 -20.27 -7.85 1.55
N ALA A 238 -21.44 -8.09 2.15
CA ALA A 238 -22.59 -7.21 1.97
C ALA A 238 -22.21 -5.79 2.43
N TYR A 239 -22.54 -4.77 1.62
CA TYR A 239 -22.50 -3.38 2.09
C TYR A 239 -23.46 -3.26 3.29
N VAL A 240 -23.03 -2.55 4.34
CA VAL A 240 -23.95 -2.11 5.41
C VAL A 240 -24.47 -0.75 5.00
#